data_AF-A0A2V6IQF4-F1
#
_entry.id   AF-A0A2V6IQF4-F1
#
_cell.length_a   1.000
_cell.length_b   1.000
_cell.length_c   1.000
_cell.angle_alpha   90.00
_cell.angle_beta   90.00
_cell.angle_gamma   90.00
#
_symmetry.space_group_name_H-M   'P 1'
#
loop_
_entity.id
_entity.type
_entity.pdbx_description
1 polymer ?
#
loop_
_entity_poly.entity_id
_entity_poly.type
_entity_poly.pdbx_seq_one_letter_code
_entity_poly.pdbx_strand_id
1 'polypeptide(L)'
;MCLHIWPVVLGLVAIAFSVFYGLKAVDIFGVDHANKPAAWKFHQFWLNFAGSLAGWLMLWVAVRRVCSVVGSAEHALKMSDFILFLVAFVGITGFLPLSVVSFIQGIRDIAVRVWGAARHTGRDEDKTLPSAPANR
;
A
#
# COMPACT_ATOMS: atom_id res chain seq x y z
N MET A 1 32.03 1.70 14.00
CA MET A 1 32.02 0.34 14.60
C MET A 1 30.62 -0.17 15.01
N CYS A 2 29.58 0.68 15.14
CA CYS A 2 28.20 0.23 15.46
C CYS A 2 27.43 -0.49 14.32
N LEU A 3 28.06 -0.78 13.17
CA LEU A 3 27.35 -1.14 11.94
C LEU A 3 27.25 -2.63 11.64
N HIS A 4 27.90 -3.52 12.40
CA HIS A 4 27.91 -4.97 12.10
C HIS A 4 26.95 -5.80 12.96
N ILE A 5 26.68 -5.36 14.20
CA ILE A 5 25.71 -6.06 15.08
C ILE A 5 24.28 -5.66 14.73
N TRP A 6 24.07 -4.39 14.36
CA TRP A 6 22.76 -3.83 14.08
C TRP A 6 21.97 -4.53 12.96
N PRO A 7 22.56 -4.92 11.80
CA PRO A 7 21.85 -5.66 10.77
C PRO A 7 21.33 -7.01 11.25
N VAL A 8 22.10 -7.72 12.09
CA VAL A 8 21.71 -9.05 12.60
C VAL A 8 20.55 -8.92 13.57
N VAL A 9 20.66 -8.00 14.53
CA VAL A 9 19.58 -7.73 15.49
C VAL A 9 18.30 -7.30 14.76
N LEU A 10 18.43 -6.37 13.81
CA LEU A 10 17.29 -5.90 13.02
C LEU A 10 16.68 -7.00 12.15
N GLY A 11 17.50 -7.90 11.60
CA GLY A 11 17.03 -9.08 10.86
C GLY A 11 16.26 -10.05 11.73
N LEU A 12 16.75 -10.34 12.95
CA LEU A 12 16.04 -11.20 13.91
C LEU A 12 14.71 -10.59 14.35
N VAL A 13 14.70 -9.29 14.67
CA VAL A 13 13.49 -8.54 15.00
C VAL A 13 12.52 -8.55 13.81
N ALA A 14 13.00 -8.31 12.60
CA ALA A 14 12.19 -8.33 11.38
C ALA A 14 11.50 -9.69 11.19
N ILE A 15 12.25 -10.79 11.28
CA ILE A 15 11.69 -12.14 11.15
C ILE A 15 10.66 -12.41 12.25
N ALA A 16 10.98 -12.08 13.51
CA ALA A 16 10.07 -12.30 14.64
C ALA A 16 8.74 -11.54 14.45
N PHE A 17 8.79 -10.26 14.09
CA PHE A 17 7.59 -9.46 13.82
C PHE A 17 6.86 -9.93 12.56
N SER A 18 7.56 -10.33 11.51
CA SER A 18 6.92 -10.85 10.30
C SER A 18 6.18 -12.16 10.54
N VAL A 19 6.74 -13.07 11.36
CA VAL A 19 6.02 -14.28 11.80
C VAL A 19 4.83 -13.90 12.67
N PHE A 20 5.00 -12.98 13.63
CA PHE A 20 3.91 -12.50 14.48
C PHE A 20 2.75 -11.94 13.66
N TYR A 21 3.00 -11.01 12.72
CA TYR A 21 1.97 -10.46 11.86
C TYR A 21 1.44 -11.50 10.86
N GLY A 22 2.26 -12.41 10.34
CA GLY A 22 1.79 -13.53 9.53
C GLY A 22 0.70 -14.35 10.23
N LEU A 23 0.87 -14.63 11.52
CA LEU A 23 -0.07 -15.44 12.31
C LEU A 23 -1.24 -14.64 12.88
N LYS A 24 -0.99 -13.41 13.34
CA LYS A 24 -1.95 -12.62 14.12
C LYS A 24 -2.65 -11.50 13.35
N ALA A 25 -2.21 -11.13 12.15
CA ALA A 25 -2.85 -10.07 11.38
C ALA A 25 -4.35 -10.31 11.18
N VAL A 26 -4.73 -11.55 10.84
CA VAL A 26 -6.14 -11.90 10.60
C VAL A 26 -7.00 -11.71 11.86
N ASP A 27 -6.47 -12.05 13.04
CA ASP A 27 -7.11 -11.83 14.34
C ASP A 27 -7.20 -10.33 14.67
N ILE A 28 -6.09 -9.59 14.51
CA ILE A 28 -5.98 -8.16 14.84
C ILE A 28 -6.92 -7.33 13.96
N PHE A 29 -7.09 -7.70 12.69
CA PHE A 29 -7.95 -6.99 11.74
C PHE A 29 -9.40 -7.46 11.76
N GLY A 30 -9.78 -8.37 12.67
CA GLY A 30 -11.15 -8.82 12.83
C GLY A 30 -11.71 -9.50 11.58
N VAL A 31 -10.86 -10.13 10.76
CA VAL A 31 -11.29 -10.83 9.56
C VAL A 31 -11.83 -12.21 9.97
N ASP A 32 -13.11 -12.47 9.68
CA ASP A 32 -13.72 -13.77 9.96
C ASP A 32 -13.03 -14.88 9.16
N HIS A 33 -12.34 -15.75 9.88
CA HIS A 33 -11.53 -16.83 9.33
C HIS A 33 -11.89 -18.21 9.90
N ALA A 34 -12.89 -18.32 10.77
CA ALA A 34 -13.26 -19.56 11.45
C ALA A 34 -13.57 -20.68 10.42
N ASN A 35 -14.34 -20.33 9.39
CA ASN A 35 -14.82 -21.24 8.35
C ASN A 35 -14.02 -21.17 7.04
N LYS A 36 -12.85 -20.52 7.01
CA LYS A 36 -12.05 -20.38 5.78
C LYS A 36 -11.19 -21.61 5.52
N PRO A 37 -11.01 -22.04 4.25
CA PRO A 37 -10.14 -23.14 3.89
C PRO A 37 -8.69 -22.95 4.37
N ALA A 38 -7.99 -24.04 4.66
CA ALA A 38 -6.58 -23.99 5.08
C ALA A 38 -5.68 -23.27 4.05
N ALA A 39 -5.94 -23.45 2.76
CA ALA A 39 -5.24 -22.73 1.69
C ALA A 39 -5.40 -21.21 1.78
N TRP A 40 -6.60 -20.72 2.16
CA TRP A 40 -6.83 -19.29 2.37
C TRP A 40 -6.04 -18.77 3.58
N LYS A 41 -6.02 -19.53 4.68
CA LYS A 41 -5.26 -19.18 5.89
C LYS A 41 -3.76 -19.13 5.60
N PHE A 42 -3.24 -20.10 4.85
CA PHE A 42 -1.84 -20.14 4.43
C PHE A 42 -1.49 -18.96 3.50
N HIS A 43 -2.37 -18.63 2.57
CA HIS A 43 -2.19 -17.48 1.68
C HIS A 43 -2.16 -16.15 2.46
N GLN A 44 -3.08 -15.97 3.41
CA GLN A 44 -3.09 -14.80 4.29
C GLN A 44 -1.84 -14.70 5.15
N PHE A 45 -1.37 -15.83 5.70
CA PHE A 45 -0.11 -15.88 6.42
C PHE A 45 1.04 -15.37 5.57
N TRP A 46 1.20 -15.90 4.35
CA TRP A 46 2.29 -15.50 3.46
C TRP A 46 2.19 -14.05 3.01
N LEU A 47 0.99 -13.55 2.72
CA LEU A 47 0.78 -12.15 2.37
C LEU A 47 1.20 -11.20 3.50
N ASN A 48 0.76 -11.47 4.72
CA ASN A 48 1.07 -10.64 5.89
C ASN A 48 2.56 -10.77 6.28
N PHE A 49 3.11 -11.98 6.23
CA PHE A 49 4.53 -12.25 6.46
C PHE A 49 5.41 -11.51 5.44
N ALA A 50 5.12 -11.66 4.15
CA ALA A 50 5.90 -11.02 3.08
C ALA A 50 5.75 -9.50 3.10
N GLY A 51 4.54 -8.98 3.38
CA GLY A 51 4.30 -7.55 3.57
C GLY A 51 5.11 -6.97 4.73
N SER A 52 5.11 -7.65 5.88
CA SER A 52 5.93 -7.29 7.04
C SER A 52 7.42 -7.33 6.74
N LEU A 53 7.90 -8.40 6.11
CA LEU A 53 9.32 -8.57 5.79
C LEU A 53 9.80 -7.52 4.78
N ALA A 54 8.99 -7.21 3.77
CA ALA A 54 9.26 -6.13 2.82
C ALA A 54 9.30 -4.76 3.52
N GLY A 55 8.40 -4.52 4.47
CA GLY A 55 8.40 -3.31 5.30
C GLY A 55 9.70 -3.13 6.09
N TRP A 56 10.16 -4.20 6.76
CA TRP A 56 11.44 -4.19 7.47
C TRP A 56 12.64 -3.97 6.56
N LEU A 57 12.64 -4.58 5.37
CA LEU A 57 13.68 -4.36 4.37
C LEU A 57 13.69 -2.90 3.89
N MET A 58 12.52 -2.30 3.65
CA MET A 58 12.42 -0.89 3.27
C MET A 58 12.85 0.04 4.40
N LEU A 59 12.50 -0.28 5.66
CA LEU A 59 12.97 0.46 6.82
C LEU A 59 14.50 0.41 6.91
N TRP A 60 15.10 -0.76 6.69
CA TRP A 60 16.54 -0.92 6.68
C TRP A 60 17.22 -0.02 5.64
N VAL A 61 16.68 0.00 4.41
CA VAL A 61 17.17 0.89 3.35
C VAL A 61 17.01 2.36 3.74
N ALA A 62 15.86 2.75 4.29
CA ALA A 62 15.61 4.11 4.74
C ALA A 62 16.60 4.55 5.84
N VAL A 63 16.83 3.70 6.85
CA VAL A 63 17.80 3.94 7.91
C VAL A 63 19.21 4.08 7.35
N ARG A 64 19.64 3.19 6.44
CA ARG A 64 20.97 3.31 5.80
C ARG A 64 21.13 4.63 5.06
N ARG A 65 20.08 5.08 4.37
CA ARG A 65 20.10 6.33 3.61
C ARG A 65 20.13 7.56 4.52
N VAL A 66 19.37 7.55 5.61
CA VAL A 66 19.44 8.61 6.64
C VAL A 66 20.81 8.63 7.31
N CYS A 67 21.36 7.47 7.68
CA CYS A 67 22.70 7.41 8.28
C CYS A 67 23.80 7.89 7.34
N SER A 68 23.71 7.62 6.03
CA SER A 68 24.66 8.18 5.06
C SER A 68 24.53 9.69 4.92
N VAL A 69 23.31 10.22 4.98
CA VAL A 69 23.03 11.66 4.92
C VAL A 69 23.55 12.39 6.16
N VAL A 70 23.26 11.88 7.36
CA VAL A 70 23.69 12.51 8.63
C VAL A 70 25.22 12.58 8.74
N GLY A 71 25.93 11.64 8.10
CA GLY A 71 27.40 11.63 8.04
C GLY A 71 28.02 12.49 6.93
N SER A 72 27.22 13.07 6.02
CA SER A 72 27.72 13.85 4.88
C SER A 72 26.91 15.15 4.71
N ALA A 73 27.57 16.30 4.83
CA ALA A 73 26.91 17.61 4.70
C ALA A 73 26.28 17.88 3.31
N GLU A 74 26.56 17.06 2.30
CA GLU A 74 26.12 17.28 0.92
C GLU A 74 24.79 16.63 0.53
N HIS A 75 24.25 15.70 1.33
CA HIS A 75 23.03 14.98 0.94
C HIS A 75 21.82 15.51 1.70
N ALA A 76 20.96 16.29 1.03
CA ALA A 76 19.66 16.67 1.59
C ALA A 76 18.64 15.52 1.52
N LEU A 77 17.79 15.40 2.54
CA LEU A 77 16.65 14.48 2.54
C LEU A 77 15.66 14.87 1.44
N LYS A 78 15.20 13.89 0.66
CA LYS A 78 14.23 14.11 -0.43
C LYS A 78 12.84 13.64 0.00
N MET A 79 11.80 14.14 -0.67
CA MET A 79 10.43 13.62 -0.48
C MET A 79 10.31 12.12 -0.71
N SER A 80 11.17 11.53 -1.55
CA SER A 80 11.21 10.08 -1.74
C SER A 80 11.62 9.30 -0.48
N ASP A 81 12.42 9.89 0.40
CA ASP A 81 12.80 9.29 1.69
C ASP A 81 11.59 9.23 2.63
N PHE A 82 10.77 10.28 2.65
CA PHE A 82 9.52 10.30 3.41
C PHE A 82 8.53 9.25 2.93
N ILE A 83 8.35 9.11 1.61
CA ILE A 83 7.50 8.06 1.03
C ILE A 83 8.03 6.67 1.41
N LEU A 84 9.34 6.46 1.34
CA LEU A 84 9.96 5.19 1.72
C LEU A 84 9.68 4.85 3.20
N PHE A 85 9.76 5.84 4.10
CA PHE A 85 9.40 5.65 5.51
C PHE A 85 7.94 5.29 5.72
N LEU A 86 7.02 5.93 5.01
CA LEU A 86 5.59 5.59 5.08
C LEU A 86 5.32 4.16 4.59
N VAL A 87 5.92 3.77 3.46
CA VAL A 87 5.78 2.42 2.92
C VAL A 87 6.40 1.40 3.88
N ALA A 88 7.56 1.69 4.47
CA ALA A 88 8.19 0.84 5.46
C ALA A 88 7.30 0.66 6.70
N PHE A 89 6.72 1.75 7.22
CA PHE A 89 5.82 1.73 8.38
C PHE A 89 4.56 0.88 8.14
N VAL A 90 3.89 1.10 7.00
CA VAL A 90 2.73 0.30 6.58
C VAL A 90 3.12 -1.16 6.32
N GLY A 91 4.31 -1.37 5.75
CA GLY A 91 4.90 -2.68 5.53
C GLY A 91 5.05 -3.45 6.83
N ILE A 92 5.77 -2.90 7.81
CA ILE A 92 6.12 -3.57 9.09
C ILE A 92 4.90 -4.16 9.79
N THR A 93 3.77 -3.45 9.77
CA THR A 93 2.52 -3.87 10.40
C THR A 93 1.77 -4.97 9.63
N GLY A 94 2.29 -5.41 8.49
CA GLY A 94 1.63 -6.37 7.60
C GLY A 94 0.44 -5.79 6.85
N PHE A 95 0.18 -4.47 6.94
CA PHE A 95 -0.98 -3.83 6.33
C PHE A 95 -0.85 -3.61 4.82
N LEU A 96 0.38 -3.67 4.30
CA LEU A 96 0.68 -3.29 2.92
C LEU A 96 -0.20 -4.00 1.88
N PRO A 97 -0.50 -5.30 1.97
CA PRO A 97 -1.43 -5.94 1.04
C PRO A 97 -2.85 -5.37 1.11
N LEU A 98 -3.37 -5.13 2.31
CA LEU A 98 -4.70 -4.56 2.50
C LEU A 98 -4.75 -3.12 1.97
N SER A 99 -3.74 -2.30 2.29
CA SER A 99 -3.62 -0.93 1.81
C SER A 99 -3.55 -0.87 0.29
N VAL A 100 -2.82 -1.79 -0.36
CA VAL A 100 -2.77 -1.88 -1.83
C VAL A 100 -4.13 -2.23 -2.41
N VAL A 101 -4.83 -3.21 -1.83
CA VAL A 101 -6.18 -3.57 -2.30
C VAL A 101 -7.16 -2.42 -2.14
N SER A 102 -7.19 -1.76 -0.97
CA SER A 102 -8.06 -0.60 -0.72
C SER A 102 -7.72 0.57 -1.63
N PHE A 103 -6.44 0.79 -1.92
CA PHE A 103 -6.01 1.84 -2.84
C PHE A 103 -6.47 1.57 -4.28
N ILE A 104 -6.31 0.34 -4.77
CA ILE A 104 -6.79 -0.08 -6.10
C ILE A 104 -8.32 0.08 -6.21
N GLN A 105 -9.05 -0.31 -5.16
CA GLN A 105 -10.50 -0.12 -5.11
C GLN A 105 -10.89 1.36 -5.14
N GLY A 106 -10.21 2.21 -4.37
CA GLY A 106 -10.42 3.65 -4.39
C GLY A 106 -10.17 4.28 -5.77
N ILE A 107 -9.10 3.89 -6.47
CA ILE A 107 -8.83 4.33 -7.84
C ILE A 107 -9.96 3.89 -8.78
N ARG A 108 -10.39 2.64 -8.67
CA ARG A 108 -11.47 2.11 -9.50
C ARG A 108 -12.76 2.89 -9.30
N ASP A 109 -13.12 3.20 -8.06
CA ASP A 109 -14.34 3.94 -7.74
C ASP A 109 -14.29 5.37 -8.30
N ILE A 110 -13.14 6.04 -8.20
CA ILE A 110 -12.94 7.36 -8.81
C ILE A 110 -13.05 7.27 -10.34
N ALA A 111 -12.41 6.28 -10.97
CA ALA A 111 -12.46 6.10 -12.42
C ALA A 111 -13.89 5.86 -12.91
N VAL A 112 -14.67 5.03 -12.22
CA VAL A 112 -16.08 4.79 -12.56
C VAL A 112 -16.92 6.06 -12.41
N ARG A 113 -16.70 6.86 -11.35
CA ARG A 113 -17.42 8.13 -11.15
C ARG A 113 -17.10 9.15 -12.23
N VAL A 114 -15.82 9.32 -12.56
CA VAL A 114 -15.37 10.28 -13.60
C VAL A 114 -15.90 9.87 -14.97
N TRP A 115 -15.79 8.59 -15.32
CA TRP A 115 -16.29 8.07 -16.60
C TRP A 115 -17.82 8.13 -16.70
N GLY A 116 -18.52 7.86 -15.59
CA GLY A 116 -19.97 8.03 -15.49
C GLY A 116 -20.40 9.48 -15.71
N ALA A 117 -19.74 10.43 -15.05
CA ALA A 117 -20.01 11.85 -15.20
C ALA A 117 -19.79 12.34 -16.65
N ALA A 118 -18.70 11.93 -17.29
CA ALA A 118 -18.40 12.31 -18.67
C ALA A 118 -19.44 11.81 -19.69
N ARG A 119 -20.08 10.66 -19.45
CA ARG A 119 -21.16 10.13 -20.32
C ARG A 119 -22.46 10.91 -20.22
N HIS A 120 -22.74 11.54 -19.08
CA HIS A 120 -23.98 12.30 -18.91
C HIS A 120 -23.88 13.69 -19.55
N THR A 121 -22.72 14.35 -19.46
CA THR A 121 -22.52 15.68 -20.05
C THR A 121 -22.68 15.69 -21.58
N GLY A 122 -22.26 14.63 -22.28
CA GLY A 122 -22.42 14.55 -23.74
C GLY A 122 -23.84 14.23 -24.23
N ARG A 123 -24.76 13.78 -23.35
CA ARG A 123 -26.12 13.40 -23.76
C ARG A 123 -27.12 14.56 -23.71
N ASP A 124 -26.81 15.61 -22.96
CA ASP A 124 -27.69 16.76 -22.82
C ASP A 124 -27.48 17.80 -23.94
N GLU A 125 -26.29 17.87 -24.56
CA GLU A 125 -26.04 18.73 -25.72
C GLU A 125 -26.79 18.29 -26.99
N ASP A 126 -27.06 16.98 -27.14
CA ASP A 126 -27.74 16.43 -28.32
C ASP A 126 -29.25 16.70 -28.34
N LYS A 127 -29.85 17.03 -27.19
CA LYS A 127 -31.31 17.31 -27.08
C LYS A 127 -31.69 18.76 -27.34
N THR A 128 -30.71 19.66 -27.45
CA THR A 128 -30.96 21.09 -27.63
C THR A 128 -30.98 21.56 -29.08
N LEU A 129 -30.85 20.66 -30.06
CA LEU A 129 -30.99 21.06 -31.47
C LEU A 129 -32.48 21.33 -31.78
N PRO A 130 -32.86 22.58 -32.10
CA PRO A 130 -34.24 22.91 -32.44
C PRO A 130 -34.65 22.15 -33.71
N SER A 131 -35.71 21.35 -33.60
CA SER A 131 -36.30 20.65 -34.73
C SER A 131 -36.68 21.66 -35.82
N ALA A 132 -36.06 21.55 -36.98
CA ALA A 132 -36.33 22.42 -38.13
C ALA A 132 -37.82 22.38 -38.49
N PRO A 133 -38.44 23.54 -38.80
CA PRO A 133 -39.85 23.59 -39.14
C PRO A 133 -40.11 22.84 -40.45
N ALA A 134 -41.04 21.89 -40.40
CA ALA A 134 -41.50 21.16 -41.58
C ALA A 134 -42.30 22.12 -42.49
N ASN A 135 -41.70 22.51 -43.63
CA ASN A 135 -42.40 23.22 -44.69
C ASN A 135 -43.51 22.31 -45.27
N ARG A 136 -44.74 22.82 -45.29
CA ARG A 136 -45.85 22.32 -46.11
C ARG A 136 -46.11 23.26 -47.26
#